data_AF-G7Y9U3-F1
#
_entry.id   AF-G7Y9U3-F1
#
_cell.length_a   1.000
_cell.length_b   1.000
_cell.length_c   1.000
_cell.angle_alpha   90.00
_cell.angle_beta   90.00
_cell.angle_gamma   90.00
#
_symmetry.space_group_name_H-M   'P 1'
#
loop_
_entity.id
_entity.type
_entity.pdbx_description
1 polymer ?
#
loop_
_entity_poly.entity_id
_entity_poly.type
_entity_poly.pdbx_seq_one_letter_code
_entity_poly.pdbx_strand_id
1 'polypeptide(L)'
;MMCPVNVVPTIVVDKSKSQLCSLKTAMPDAAVILCSFHVIQSFKARINKPREVTQSDKEVLFARPKRMVHCREVSELEFYATSIRSRNQEFWSYLSEQWLTDLSTRAKHAVTLGNETTNRVESANRYIKWKLTESSSLLT
;
A
#
# COMPACT_ATOMS: atom_id res chain seq x y z
N MET A 1 17.70 13.27 33.88
CA MET A 1 17.33 11.95 33.35
C MET A 1 16.24 12.21 32.32
N MET A 2 16.58 12.26 31.03
CA MET A 2 15.59 12.52 29.97
C MET A 2 14.71 11.28 29.83
N CYS A 3 13.39 11.44 29.91
CA CYS A 3 12.42 10.39 29.59
C CYS A 3 12.77 9.81 28.21
N PRO A 4 12.69 8.49 27.99
CA PRO A 4 12.86 7.95 26.66
C PRO A 4 11.79 8.59 25.78
N VAL A 5 12.24 9.38 24.81
CA VAL A 5 11.40 9.91 23.74
C VAL A 5 10.67 8.70 23.15
N ASN A 6 9.35 8.74 23.04
CA ASN A 6 8.55 7.68 22.42
C ASN A 6 9.13 7.38 21.03
N VAL A 7 9.98 6.35 20.94
CA VAL A 7 10.59 5.94 19.67
C VAL A 7 9.46 5.41 18.81
N VAL A 8 9.18 6.08 17.70
CA VAL A 8 8.18 5.62 16.73
C VAL A 8 8.82 4.48 15.93
N PRO A 9 8.41 3.22 16.13
CA PRO A 9 9.11 2.11 15.50
C PRO A 9 8.75 1.97 14.01
N THR A 10 7.51 2.30 13.66
CA THR A 10 6.95 2.11 12.31
C THR A 10 6.03 3.26 11.95
N ILE A 11 6.20 3.77 10.73
CA ILE A 11 5.35 4.81 10.15
C ILE A 11 4.70 4.24 8.91
N VAL A 12 3.37 4.34 8.83
CA VAL A 12 2.59 3.90 7.67
C VAL A 12 2.19 5.13 6.85
N VAL A 13 2.61 5.18 5.58
CA VAL A 13 2.33 6.34 4.71
C VAL A 13 1.79 5.96 3.35
N ASP A 14 1.19 6.93 2.67
CA ASP A 14 0.95 6.82 1.23
C ASP A 14 2.27 6.98 0.45
N LYS A 15 2.27 6.56 -0.82
CA LYS A 15 3.43 6.62 -1.69
C LYS A 15 3.64 8.02 -2.27
N SER A 16 4.10 8.94 -1.42
CA SER A 16 4.51 10.29 -1.81
C SER A 16 6.02 10.47 -1.67
N LYS A 17 6.70 10.83 -2.76
CA LYS A 17 8.17 11.05 -2.76
C LYS A 17 8.60 12.10 -1.72
N SER A 18 7.84 13.19 -1.59
CA SER A 18 8.16 14.27 -0.63
C SER A 18 7.98 13.80 0.81
N GLN A 19 6.93 13.03 1.10
CA GLN A 19 6.72 12.45 2.44
C GLN A 19 7.82 11.44 2.79
N LEU A 20 8.14 10.53 1.86
CA LEU A 20 9.19 9.53 2.08
C LEU A 20 10.56 10.18 2.33
N CYS A 21 10.90 11.24 1.59
CA CYS A 21 12.14 11.98 1.81
C CYS A 21 12.16 12.64 3.19
N SER A 22 11.08 13.36 3.53
CA SER A 22 10.96 14.07 4.81
C SER A 22 11.03 13.13 6.01
N LEU A 23 10.40 11.96 5.92
CA LEU A 23 10.43 10.95 6.99
C LEU A 23 11.81 10.34 7.17
N LYS A 24 12.53 10.04 6.09
CA LYS A 24 13.91 9.53 6.18
C LYS A 24 14.84 10.54 6.85
N THR A 25 14.63 11.84 6.63
CA THR A 25 15.42 12.90 7.26
C THR A 25 15.05 13.10 8.74
N ALA A 26 13.75 13.15 9.06
CA ALA A 26 13.28 13.47 10.40
C ALA A 26 13.27 12.29 11.38
N MET A 27 13.07 11.07 10.86
CA MET A 27 12.93 9.84 11.64
C MET A 27 13.69 8.68 10.95
N PRO A 28 15.04 8.78 10.86
CA PRO A 28 15.86 7.81 10.12
C PRO A 28 15.78 6.39 10.71
N ASP A 29 15.53 6.27 12.01
CA ASP A 29 15.47 4.99 12.72
C ASP A 29 14.09 4.31 12.62
N ALA A 30 13.06 5.02 12.14
CA ALA A 30 11.72 4.48 12.03
C ALA A 30 11.56 3.66 10.73
N ALA A 31 10.93 2.49 10.83
CA ALA A 31 10.56 1.72 9.65
C ALA A 31 9.42 2.42 8.88
N VAL A 32 9.71 2.97 7.71
CA VAL A 32 8.68 3.59 6.86
C VAL A 32 8.11 2.53 5.91
N ILE A 33 6.83 2.22 6.07
CA ILE A 33 6.12 1.23 5.23
C ILE A 33 4.94 1.88 4.51
N LEU A 34 4.63 1.36 3.32
CA LEU A 34 3.49 1.84 2.55
C LEU A 34 2.17 1.29 3.10
N CYS A 35 1.15 2.15 3.09
CA CYS A 35 -0.21 1.80 3.47
C CYS A 35 -0.79 0.73 2.55
N SER A 36 -1.17 -0.43 3.09
CA SER A 36 -1.78 -1.52 2.31
C SER A 36 -2.97 -1.05 1.47
N PHE A 37 -3.80 -0.17 2.02
CA PHE A 37 -4.99 0.31 1.35
C PHE A 37 -4.65 1.03 0.04
N HIS A 38 -3.79 2.05 0.11
CA HIS A 38 -3.43 2.85 -1.06
C HIS A 38 -2.62 2.03 -2.07
N VAL A 39 -1.80 1.08 -1.61
CA VAL A 39 -1.11 0.13 -2.49
C VAL A 39 -2.13 -0.73 -3.26
N ILE A 40 -3.08 -1.35 -2.56
CA ILE A 40 -4.13 -2.18 -3.17
C ILE A 40 -5.01 -1.34 -4.11
N GLN A 41 -5.36 -0.11 -3.73
CA GLN A 41 -6.15 0.80 -4.57
C GLN A 41 -5.39 1.17 -5.85
N SER A 42 -4.09 1.43 -5.75
CA SER A 42 -3.21 1.70 -6.90
C SER A 42 -3.15 0.50 -7.84
N PHE A 43 -3.08 -0.72 -7.30
CA PHE A 43 -3.14 -1.94 -8.10
C PHE A 43 -4.48 -2.08 -8.82
N LYS A 44 -5.61 -1.94 -8.10
CA LYS A 44 -6.95 -2.00 -8.70
C LYS A 44 -7.11 -0.97 -9.82
N ALA A 45 -6.66 0.27 -9.60
CA ALA A 45 -6.71 1.32 -10.60
C ALA A 45 -5.88 0.98 -11.84
N ARG A 46 -4.68 0.38 -11.66
CA ARG A 46 -3.84 -0.03 -12.78
C ARG A 46 -4.43 -1.22 -13.55
N ILE A 47 -5.00 -2.21 -12.87
CA ILE A 47 -5.62 -3.41 -13.48
C ILE A 47 -6.88 -3.05 -14.27
N ASN A 48 -7.61 -2.01 -13.86
CA ASN A 48 -8.80 -1.54 -14.56
C ASN A 48 -8.52 -0.65 -15.78
N LYS A 49 -7.26 -0.27 -16.05
CA LYS A 49 -6.90 0.56 -17.22
C LYS A 49 -6.90 -0.21 -18.56
N PRO A 50 -6.33 -1.42 -18.66
CA PRO A 50 -6.29 -2.15 -19.93
C PRO A 50 -7.67 -2.68 -20.32
N ARG A 51 -8.04 -2.55 -21.60
CA ARG A 51 -9.32 -3.04 -22.14
C ARG A 51 -9.31 -4.55 -22.42
N GLU A 52 -8.14 -5.13 -22.65
CA GLU A 52 -7.97 -6.52 -23.13
C GLU A 52 -7.27 -7.38 -22.09
N VAL A 53 -8.00 -7.78 -21.05
CA VAL A 53 -7.55 -8.77 -20.07
C VAL A 53 -8.65 -9.80 -19.89
N THR A 54 -8.33 -11.08 -20.02
CA THR A 54 -9.29 -12.16 -19.83
C THR A 54 -9.85 -12.14 -18.40
N GLN A 55 -11.07 -12.64 -18.20
CA GLN A 55 -11.66 -12.70 -16.85
C GLN A 55 -10.79 -13.52 -15.88
N SER A 56 -10.21 -14.64 -16.36
CA SER A 56 -9.29 -15.47 -15.58
C SER A 56 -8.03 -14.70 -15.18
N ASP A 57 -7.45 -13.91 -16.09
CA ASP A 57 -6.28 -13.10 -15.76
C ASP A 57 -6.63 -11.97 -14.80
N LYS A 58 -7.82 -11.35 -14.91
CA LYS A 58 -8.28 -10.34 -13.95
C LYS A 58 -8.37 -10.91 -12.54
N GLU A 59 -8.92 -12.12 -12.37
CA GLU A 59 -9.01 -12.77 -11.05
C GLU A 59 -7.62 -12.96 -10.42
N VAL A 60 -6.65 -13.43 -11.20
CA VAL A 60 -5.26 -13.57 -10.74
C VAL A 60 -4.67 -12.20 -10.42
N LEU A 61 -4.85 -11.21 -11.30
CA LEU A 61 -4.34 -9.85 -11.13
C LEU A 61 -4.98 -9.12 -9.95
N PHE A 62 -6.20 -9.43 -9.52
CA PHE A 62 -6.76 -8.87 -8.30
C PHE A 62 -6.32 -9.63 -7.05
N ALA A 63 -6.25 -10.95 -7.11
CA ALA A 63 -5.96 -11.79 -5.95
C ALA A 63 -4.47 -11.74 -5.56
N ARG A 64 -3.55 -11.87 -6.52
CA ARG A 64 -2.11 -12.01 -6.25
C ARG A 64 -1.50 -10.73 -5.66
N PRO A 65 -1.69 -9.53 -6.24
CA PRO A 65 -1.12 -8.31 -5.67
C PRO A 65 -1.68 -7.98 -4.30
N LYS A 66 -2.95 -8.33 -4.02
CA LYS A 66 -3.51 -8.21 -2.67
C LYS A 66 -2.71 -9.08 -1.69
N ARG A 67 -2.42 -10.33 -2.02
CA ARG A 67 -1.60 -11.22 -1.16
C ARG A 67 -0.17 -10.70 -1.00
N MET A 68 0.45 -10.18 -2.06
CA MET A 68 1.80 -9.60 -2.02
C MET A 68 1.96 -8.48 -0.98
N VAL A 69 0.92 -7.67 -0.77
CA VAL A 69 0.92 -6.58 0.22
C VAL A 69 0.97 -7.09 1.66
N HIS A 70 0.55 -8.33 1.89
CA HIS A 70 0.49 -8.97 3.21
C HIS A 70 1.58 -10.03 3.41
N CYS A 71 2.47 -10.24 2.43
CA CYS A 71 3.58 -11.18 2.54
C CYS A 71 4.47 -10.84 3.73
N ARG A 72 4.88 -11.89 4.45
CA ARG A 72 5.84 -11.82 5.57
C ARG A 72 7.22 -12.33 5.18
N GLU A 73 7.33 -12.94 4.01
CA GLU A 73 8.56 -13.49 3.50
C GLU A 73 8.78 -13.01 2.05
N VAL A 74 10.04 -12.77 1.71
CA VAL A 74 10.43 -12.36 0.36
C VAL A 74 10.19 -13.49 -0.65
N SER A 75 10.34 -14.75 -0.24
CA SER A 75 10.03 -15.94 -1.05
C SER A 75 8.56 -15.96 -1.51
N GLU A 76 7.62 -15.65 -0.61
CA GLU A 76 6.19 -15.59 -0.92
C GLU A 76 5.89 -14.44 -1.90
N LEU A 77 6.55 -13.30 -1.71
CA LEU A 77 6.46 -12.14 -2.60
C LEU A 77 6.93 -12.50 -4.02
N GLU A 78 8.07 -13.17 -4.15
CA GLU A 78 8.66 -13.60 -5.43
C GLU A 78 7.79 -14.63 -6.15
N PHE A 79 7.18 -15.56 -5.41
CA PHE A 79 6.22 -16.52 -5.95
C PHE A 79 5.03 -15.83 -6.62
N TYR A 80 4.39 -14.88 -5.93
CA TYR A 80 3.26 -14.14 -6.51
C TYR A 80 3.68 -13.20 -7.65
N ALA A 81 4.84 -12.55 -7.53
CA ALA A 81 5.43 -11.73 -8.58
C ALA A 81 5.62 -12.52 -9.88
N THR A 82 6.18 -13.73 -9.78
CA THR A 82 6.38 -14.63 -10.93
C THR A 82 5.06 -15.08 -11.56
N SER A 83 4.05 -15.37 -10.73
CA SER A 83 2.70 -15.70 -11.21
C SER A 83 2.02 -14.55 -11.95
N ILE A 84 2.37 -13.29 -11.65
CA ILE A 84 1.83 -12.12 -12.34
C ILE A 84 2.56 -11.91 -13.68
N ARG A 85 3.89 -12.06 -13.67
CA ARG A 85 4.74 -11.93 -14.87
C ARG A 85 4.27 -12.82 -16.01
N SER A 86 3.86 -14.05 -15.72
CA SER A 86 3.37 -14.98 -16.76
C SER A 86 1.99 -14.64 -17.33
N ARG A 87 1.24 -13.72 -16.71
CA ARG A 87 -0.15 -13.37 -17.10
C ARG A 87 -0.27 -12.01 -17.75
N ASN A 88 0.49 -11.02 -17.27
CA ASN A 88 0.38 -9.67 -17.80
C ASN A 88 1.72 -8.92 -17.69
N GLN A 89 2.37 -8.76 -18.84
CA GLN A 89 3.67 -8.11 -18.93
C GLN A 89 3.61 -6.61 -18.57
N GLU A 90 2.55 -5.89 -18.95
CA GLU A 90 2.41 -4.46 -18.66
C GLU A 90 2.29 -4.20 -17.15
N PHE A 91 1.44 -4.99 -16.48
CA PHE A 91 1.26 -4.91 -15.04
C PHE A 91 2.51 -5.39 -14.30
N TRP A 92 3.22 -6.39 -14.84
CA TRP A 92 4.53 -6.79 -14.33
C TRP A 92 5.54 -5.64 -14.37
N SER A 93 5.72 -4.96 -15.50
CA SER A 93 6.64 -3.82 -15.60
C SER A 93 6.31 -2.74 -14.57
N TYR A 94 5.01 -2.41 -14.44
CA TYR A 94 4.55 -1.48 -13.41
C TYR A 94 4.87 -1.95 -11.99
N LEU A 95 4.67 -3.24 -11.69
CA LEU A 95 4.94 -3.83 -10.39
C LEU A 95 6.46 -3.83 -10.08
N SER A 96 7.29 -4.22 -11.05
CA SER A 96 8.74 -4.34 -10.89
C SER A 96 9.42 -2.99 -10.73
N GLU A 97 9.04 -2.01 -11.54
CA GLU A 97 9.67 -0.68 -11.52
C GLU A 97 9.25 0.14 -10.31
N GLN A 98 8.00 0.00 -9.90
CA GLN A 98 7.44 0.89 -8.89
C GLN A 98 7.38 0.22 -7.52
N TRP A 99 7.01 -1.05 -7.38
CA TRP A 99 6.51 -1.56 -6.08
C TRP A 99 7.34 -2.67 -5.44
N LEU A 100 8.07 -3.50 -6.21
CA LEU A 100 8.74 -4.67 -5.65
C LEU A 100 9.73 -4.34 -4.54
N THR A 101 10.50 -3.27 -4.69
CA THR A 101 11.45 -2.82 -3.65
C THR A 101 10.72 -2.47 -2.36
N ASP A 102 9.66 -1.66 -2.44
CA ASP A 102 8.87 -1.23 -1.27
C ASP A 102 8.20 -2.43 -0.58
N LEU A 103 7.66 -3.37 -1.37
CA LEU A 103 7.02 -4.58 -0.85
C LEU A 103 8.02 -5.55 -0.22
N SER A 104 9.23 -5.66 -0.77
CA SER A 104 10.31 -6.47 -0.19
C SER A 104 10.77 -5.90 1.15
N THR A 105 10.96 -4.57 1.24
CA THR A 105 11.28 -3.89 2.50
C THR A 105 10.20 -4.13 3.55
N ARG A 106 8.92 -4.06 3.14
CA ARG A 106 7.80 -4.37 4.01
C ARG A 106 7.83 -5.81 4.51
N ALA A 107 8.00 -6.79 3.63
CA ALA A 107 8.04 -8.20 4.00
C ALA A 107 9.13 -8.49 5.04
N LYS A 108 10.27 -7.78 4.97
CA LYS A 108 11.38 -7.94 5.91
C LYS A 108 11.17 -7.27 7.28
N HIS A 109 10.44 -6.16 7.34
CA HIS A 109 10.52 -5.23 8.47
C HIS A 109 9.17 -4.84 9.08
N ALA A 110 8.05 -5.18 8.46
CA ALA A 110 6.75 -4.71 8.93
C ALA A 110 6.18 -5.60 10.05
N VAL A 111 6.18 -5.08 11.28
CA VAL A 111 5.24 -5.52 12.31
C VAL A 111 3.86 -4.98 11.94
N THR A 112 3.08 -5.76 11.21
CA THR A 112 1.74 -5.35 10.77
C THR A 112 0.68 -5.50 11.86
N LEU A 113 1.00 -6.13 13.01
CA LEU A 113 0.08 -6.45 14.12
C LEU A 113 -1.24 -7.09 13.66
N GLY A 114 -1.25 -7.80 12.52
CA GLY A 114 -2.49 -8.34 11.92
C GLY A 114 -3.46 -7.26 11.43
N ASN A 115 -3.02 -6.01 11.30
CA ASN A 115 -3.81 -4.90 10.80
C ASN A 115 -3.91 -4.99 9.27
N GLU A 116 -4.71 -5.96 8.82
CA GLU A 116 -5.10 -6.13 7.42
C GLU A 116 -6.27 -5.23 7.06
N THR A 117 -6.88 -4.57 8.05
CA THR A 117 -8.09 -3.79 7.86
C THR A 117 -7.75 -2.35 7.49
N THR A 118 -8.35 -1.90 6.40
CA THR A 118 -8.25 -0.52 5.91
C THR A 118 -9.26 0.40 6.61
N ASN A 119 -10.09 -0.17 7.49
CA ASN A 119 -11.29 0.46 8.06
C ASN A 119 -10.97 1.65 8.98
N ARG A 120 -9.84 1.70 9.68
CA ARG A 120 -9.55 2.82 10.61
C ARG A 120 -9.29 4.13 9.87
N VAL A 121 -8.35 4.10 8.92
CA VAL A 121 -8.01 5.28 8.10
C VAL A 121 -9.19 5.67 7.21
N GLU A 122 -9.88 4.68 6.63
CA GLU A 122 -11.01 4.93 5.76
C GLU A 122 -12.24 5.44 6.51
N SER A 123 -12.54 4.91 7.71
CA SER A 123 -13.64 5.41 8.54
C SER A 123 -13.40 6.87 8.94
N ALA A 124 -12.18 7.19 9.37
CA ALA A 124 -11.81 8.57 9.68
C ALA A 124 -11.93 9.49 8.45
N ASN A 125 -11.41 9.05 7.30
CA ASN A 125 -11.50 9.83 6.05
C ASN A 125 -12.95 9.99 5.58
N ARG A 126 -13.77 8.94 5.66
CA ARG A 126 -15.21 8.98 5.33
C ARG A 126 -15.95 9.94 6.25
N TYR A 127 -15.67 9.89 7.55
CA TYR A 127 -16.28 10.79 8.53
C TYR A 127 -15.93 12.25 8.26
N ILE A 128 -14.66 12.56 8.00
CA ILE A 128 -14.20 13.92 7.64
C ILE A 128 -14.89 14.39 6.37
N LYS A 129 -14.88 13.57 5.30
CA LYS A 129 -15.55 13.90 4.04
C LYS A 129 -17.02 14.18 4.26
N TRP A 130 -17.73 13.29 4.97
CA TRP A 130 -19.14 13.46 5.30
C TRP A 130 -19.40 14.79 6.01
N LYS A 131 -18.62 15.15 7.03
CA LYS A 131 -18.75 16.44 7.72
C LYS A 131 -18.49 17.65 6.82
N LEU A 132 -17.53 17.58 5.92
CA LEU A 132 -17.25 18.67 4.98
C LEU A 132 -18.38 18.84 3.96
N THR A 133 -18.98 17.74 3.49
CA THR A 133 -20.12 17.78 2.57
C THR A 133 -21.39 18.28 3.26
N GLU A 134 -21.67 17.82 4.49
CA GLU A 134 -22.81 18.26 5.32
C GLU A 134 -22.75 19.77 5.59
N SER A 135 -21.56 20.29 5.92
CA SER A 135 -21.34 21.72 6.15
C SER A 135 -21.53 22.55 4.87
N SER A 136 -21.21 21.98 3.70
CA SER A 136 -21.37 22.64 2.40
C SER A 136 -22.84 22.71 1.95
N SER A 137 -23.66 21.71 2.31
CA SER A 137 -25.10 21.70 2.01
C SER A 137 -25.95 22.64 2.86
N LEU A 138 -25.39 23.17 3.96
CA LEU A 138 -26.07 24.16 4.82
C LEU A 138 -25.82 25.62 4.38
N LEU A 139 -25.00 25.83 3.34
CA LEU A 139 -24.64 27.15 2.78
C LEU A 139 -25.33 27.43 1.43
N THR A 140 -26.25 26.57 1.00
CA THR A 140 -27.13 26.73 -0.17
C THR A 140 -28.57 26.76 0.27
#